data_AF-A0A7S4N5X8-F1
#
_entry.id   AF-A0A7S4N5X8-F1
#
_cell.length_a   1.000
_cell.length_b   1.000
_cell.length_c   1.000
_cell.angle_alpha   90.00
_cell.angle_beta   90.00
_cell.angle_gamma   90.00
#
_symmetry.space_group_name_H-M   'P 1'
#
loop_
_entity.id
_entity.type
_entity.pdbx_description
1 polymer ?
#
loop_
_entity_poly.entity_id
_entity_poly.type
_entity_poly.pdbx_seq_one_letter_code
_entity_poly.pdbx_strand_id
1 'polypeptide(L)'
;LNFECGEFDDKLWDHDAKKEVYNKWDPASPRGSRNFNPFETFKGNSPDASGIYPGEARYKDPKRGDVSYAIMMVEKADIDDMTANPKAGSEPGCAGCKSEMFFQSFLIDSTGPEVLDA
;
A
#
# COMPACT_ATOMS: atom_id res chain seq x y z
N LEU A 1 24.25 1.19 -6.15
CA LEU A 1 22.80 1.22 -6.47
C LEU A 1 22.18 2.24 -5.53
N ASN A 2 21.79 3.40 -6.04
CA ASN A 2 21.07 4.40 -5.24
C ASN A 2 19.64 3.92 -5.06
N PHE A 3 19.16 3.95 -3.83
CA PHE A 3 17.76 3.72 -3.51
C PHE A 3 16.93 4.94 -3.92
N GLU A 4 15.76 4.73 -4.51
CA GLU A 4 14.83 5.81 -4.83
C GLU A 4 13.90 6.04 -3.63
N CYS A 5 13.94 7.24 -3.05
CA CYS A 5 13.05 7.64 -1.97
C CYS A 5 11.69 8.11 -2.52
N GLY A 6 10.66 8.06 -1.68
CA GLY A 6 9.34 8.59 -2.01
C GLY A 6 9.26 10.12 -2.02
N GLU A 7 8.14 10.66 -2.50
CA GLU A 7 7.98 12.10 -2.78
C GLU A 7 8.18 12.99 -1.56
N PHE A 8 7.73 12.47 -0.42
CA PHE A 8 7.66 13.14 0.85
C PHE A 8 8.76 12.66 1.80
N ASP A 9 9.81 11.99 1.29
CA ASP A 9 10.99 11.70 2.10
C ASP A 9 11.61 13.00 2.64
N ASP A 10 11.95 12.99 3.93
CA ASP A 10 12.37 14.17 4.72
C ASP A 10 11.38 15.34 4.82
N LYS A 11 10.17 15.21 4.26
CA LYS A 11 9.10 16.22 4.32
C LYS A 11 8.05 15.83 5.35
N LEU A 12 7.09 16.74 5.53
CA LEU A 12 5.91 16.49 6.34
C LEU A 12 5.09 15.35 5.71
N TRP A 13 4.75 14.35 6.51
CA TRP A 13 3.95 13.19 6.15
C TRP A 13 2.63 13.23 6.92
N ASP A 14 1.80 14.20 6.54
CA ASP A 14 0.45 14.41 7.04
C ASP A 14 -0.60 13.78 6.12
N HIS A 15 -1.88 13.97 6.47
CA HIS A 15 -2.99 13.39 5.72
C HIS A 15 -3.11 13.94 4.29
N ASP A 16 -2.76 15.20 4.07
CA ASP A 16 -2.80 15.80 2.72
C ASP A 16 -1.69 15.22 1.83
N ALA A 17 -0.47 15.04 2.36
CA ALA A 17 0.60 14.34 1.66
C ALA A 17 0.21 12.89 1.31
N LYS A 18 -0.44 12.18 2.25
CA LYS A 18 -0.94 10.83 2.00
C LYS A 18 -2.03 10.80 0.93
N LYS A 19 -2.97 11.75 0.94
CA LYS A 19 -3.98 11.88 -0.12
C LYS A 19 -3.36 12.13 -1.48
N GLU A 20 -2.30 12.94 -1.56
CA GLU A 20 -1.59 13.18 -2.82
C GLU A 20 -0.92 11.90 -3.36
N VAL A 21 -0.23 11.15 -2.50
CA VAL A 21 0.37 9.85 -2.88
C VAL A 21 -0.72 8.84 -3.25
N TYR A 22 -1.83 8.76 -2.50
CA TYR A 22 -2.94 7.88 -2.82
C TYR A 22 -3.58 8.24 -4.16
N ASN A 23 -3.72 9.52 -4.49
CA ASN A 23 -4.26 9.96 -5.79
C ASN A 23 -3.36 9.57 -6.96
N LYS A 24 -2.04 9.58 -6.77
CA LYS A 24 -1.04 9.13 -7.77
C LYS A 24 -0.89 7.61 -7.84
N TRP A 25 -1.20 6.90 -6.77
CA TRP A 25 -1.08 5.46 -6.69
C TRP A 25 -1.94 4.74 -7.74
N ASP A 26 -1.31 3.82 -8.44
CA ASP A 26 -1.90 2.88 -9.38
C ASP A 26 -1.86 1.45 -8.77
N PRO A 27 -3.01 0.88 -8.40
CA PRO A 27 -3.11 -0.46 -7.83
C PRO A 27 -2.61 -1.58 -8.76
N ALA A 28 -2.70 -1.37 -10.08
CA ALA A 28 -2.32 -2.38 -11.08
C ALA A 28 -0.81 -2.40 -11.38
N SER A 29 -0.11 -1.31 -11.06
CA SER A 29 1.34 -1.23 -11.22
C SER A 29 2.08 -1.81 -10.02
N PRO A 30 3.27 -2.42 -10.21
CA PRO A 30 4.06 -2.96 -9.10
C PRO A 30 4.32 -1.93 -8.00
N ARG A 31 4.34 -2.39 -6.75
CA ARG A 31 4.72 -1.59 -5.61
C ARG A 31 6.15 -1.06 -5.77
N GLY A 32 6.33 0.23 -5.47
CA GLY A 32 7.64 0.85 -5.36
C GLY A 32 7.57 2.12 -4.50
N SER A 33 8.71 2.76 -4.27
CA SER A 33 8.77 3.97 -3.44
C SER A 33 8.04 5.18 -4.00
N ARG A 34 7.66 5.13 -5.29
CA ARG A 34 6.80 6.12 -5.96
C ARG A 34 5.40 5.60 -6.29
N ASN A 35 5.10 4.32 -6.04
CA ASN A 35 3.80 3.71 -6.30
C ASN A 35 3.42 2.75 -5.17
N PHE A 36 2.70 3.26 -4.18
CA PHE A 36 2.20 2.49 -3.04
C PHE A 36 0.94 3.12 -2.46
N ASN A 37 0.13 2.34 -1.75
CA ASN A 37 -1.01 2.87 -1.02
C ASN A 37 -0.58 3.36 0.38
N PRO A 38 -0.65 4.67 0.69
CA PRO A 38 -0.23 5.21 1.99
C PRO A 38 -1.24 4.95 3.12
N PHE A 39 -2.46 4.50 2.79
CA PHE A 39 -3.53 4.19 3.75
C PHE A 39 -3.66 2.69 4.04
N GLU A 40 -2.92 1.84 3.32
CA GLU A 40 -2.92 0.41 3.63
C GLU A 40 -2.17 0.15 4.94
N THR A 41 -2.53 -0.93 5.63
CA THR A 41 -1.83 -1.37 6.85
C THR A 41 -1.20 -2.74 6.62
N PHE A 42 -0.01 -2.92 7.18
CA PHE A 42 0.68 -4.22 7.19
C PHE A 42 1.16 -4.50 8.61
N LYS A 43 0.74 -5.63 9.18
CA LYS A 43 1.00 -5.98 10.60
C LYS A 43 0.60 -4.85 11.57
N GLY A 44 -0.51 -4.17 11.27
CA GLY A 44 -1.03 -3.06 12.08
C GLY A 44 -0.28 -1.72 11.94
N ASN A 45 0.69 -1.60 11.04
CA ASN A 45 1.45 -0.37 10.82
C ASN A 45 1.19 0.23 9.44
N SER A 46 1.27 1.55 9.34
CA SER A 46 1.31 2.28 8.07
C SER A 46 2.74 2.36 7.52
N PRO A 47 2.93 2.46 6.20
CA PRO A 47 4.25 2.67 5.62
C PRO A 47 4.77 4.11 5.86
N ASP A 48 6.08 4.29 5.72
CA ASP A 48 6.71 5.60 5.63
C ASP A 48 6.42 6.33 4.31
N ALA A 49 6.97 7.53 4.15
CA ALA A 49 6.83 8.35 2.95
C ALA A 49 7.44 7.73 1.67
N SER A 50 8.15 6.60 1.80
CA SER A 50 8.73 5.81 0.70
C SER A 50 8.09 4.43 0.55
N GLY A 51 6.95 4.18 1.21
CA GLY A 51 6.21 2.92 1.11
C GLY A 51 6.82 1.76 1.91
N ILE A 52 7.76 2.02 2.82
CA ILE A 52 8.48 1.01 3.60
C ILE A 52 7.85 0.88 4.99
N TYR A 53 7.70 -0.33 5.51
CA TYR A 53 7.11 -0.55 6.83
C TYR A 53 8.16 -0.53 7.95
N PRO A 54 7.75 -0.19 9.20
CA PRO A 54 8.60 -0.35 10.36
C PRO A 54 9.20 -1.76 10.44
N GLY A 55 10.53 -1.83 10.63
CA GLY A 55 11.28 -3.08 10.70
C GLY A 55 11.81 -3.61 9.35
N GLU A 56 11.45 -2.98 8.22
CA GLU A 56 12.04 -3.28 6.92
C GLU A 56 13.35 -2.49 6.70
N ALA A 57 14.18 -2.99 5.79
CA ALA A 57 15.41 -2.30 5.42
C ALA A 57 15.09 -0.93 4.82
N ARG A 58 15.83 0.10 5.25
CA ARG A 58 15.70 1.51 4.80
C ARG A 58 14.45 2.24 5.28
N TYR A 59 13.67 1.65 6.21
CA TYR A 59 12.58 2.36 6.87
C TYR A 59 13.09 3.64 7.53
N LYS A 60 12.32 4.72 7.37
CA LYS A 60 12.60 6.01 8.00
C LYS A 60 11.36 6.52 8.68
N ASP A 61 11.49 6.88 9.96
CA ASP A 61 10.35 7.44 10.69
C ASP A 61 9.93 8.79 10.08
N PRO A 62 8.69 8.95 9.59
CA PRO A 62 8.25 10.17 8.94
C PRO A 62 8.11 11.33 9.90
N LYS A 63 8.31 12.56 9.41
CA LYS A 63 7.91 13.77 10.15
C LYS A 63 6.39 13.87 10.13
N ARG A 64 5.75 13.58 11.26
CA ARG A 64 4.29 13.54 11.36
C ARG A 64 3.72 14.96 11.52
N GLY A 65 2.53 15.16 10.95
CA GLY A 65 1.73 16.36 11.17
C GLY A 65 1.13 16.42 12.58
N ASP A 66 0.39 17.50 12.84
CA ASP A 66 -0.36 17.67 14.08
C ASP A 66 -1.49 16.63 14.19
N VAL A 67 -1.79 16.21 15.42
CA VAL A 67 -2.83 15.22 15.71
C VAL A 67 -3.75 15.79 16.77
N SER A 68 -5.02 16.01 16.41
CA SER A 68 -6.07 16.41 17.34
C SER A 68 -7.34 15.61 17.06
N TYR A 69 -8.23 15.51 18.06
CA TYR A 69 -9.50 14.78 17.88
C TYR A 69 -10.33 15.32 16.70
N ALA A 70 -10.34 16.64 16.52
CA ALA A 70 -11.01 17.27 15.38
C ALA A 70 -10.40 16.82 14.04
N ILE A 71 -9.07 16.76 13.95
CA ILE A 71 -8.37 16.27 12.75
C ILE A 71 -8.67 14.80 12.51
N MET A 72 -8.63 13.95 13.55
CA MET A 72 -8.91 12.52 13.43
C MET A 72 -10.32 12.23 12.90
N MET A 73 -11.32 13.02 13.27
CA MET A 73 -12.69 12.85 12.74
C MET A 73 -12.79 13.19 11.26
N VAL A 74 -12.04 14.19 10.79
CA VAL A 74 -11.95 14.54 9.36
C VAL A 74 -11.21 13.44 8.59
N GLU A 75 -10.05 13.01 9.08
CA GLU A 75 -9.27 11.93 8.45
C GLU A 75 -10.06 10.63 8.39
N LYS A 76 -10.83 10.32 9.43
CA LYS A 76 -11.71 9.16 9.47
C LYS A 76 -12.77 9.22 8.37
N ALA A 77 -13.41 10.36 8.15
CA ALA A 77 -14.39 10.51 7.09
C ALA A 77 -13.77 10.27 5.71
N ASP A 78 -12.58 10.83 5.45
CA ASP A 78 -11.84 10.61 4.20
C ASP A 78 -11.51 9.11 4.00
N ILE A 79 -11.06 8.41 5.06
CA ILE A 79 -10.73 6.98 4.99
C ILE A 79 -11.98 6.12 4.80
N ASP A 80 -13.08 6.44 5.49
CA ASP A 80 -14.36 5.75 5.35
C ASP A 80 -14.88 5.91 3.89
N ASP A 81 -14.73 7.10 3.30
CA ASP A 81 -15.09 7.37 1.90
C ASP A 81 -14.21 6.61 0.90
N MET A 82 -12.89 6.53 1.13
CA MET A 82 -11.95 5.73 0.31
C MET A 82 -12.24 4.24 0.41
N THR A 83 -12.67 3.78 1.59
CA THR A 83 -13.03 2.37 1.82
C THR A 83 -14.35 2.02 1.13
N ALA A 84 -15.32 2.93 1.17
CA ALA A 84 -16.59 2.77 0.46
C ALA A 84 -16.43 2.88 -1.07
N ASN A 85 -15.43 3.64 -1.53
CA ASN A 85 -15.17 3.90 -2.94
C ASN A 85 -13.70 3.59 -3.31
N PRO A 86 -13.27 2.32 -3.22
CA PRO A 86 -11.89 1.97 -3.49
C PRO A 86 -11.55 2.22 -4.97
N LYS A 87 -10.31 2.62 -5.24
CA LYS A 87 -9.79 2.72 -6.60
C LYS A 87 -9.90 1.37 -7.31
N ALA A 88 -10.27 1.39 -8.60
CA ALA A 88 -10.35 0.17 -9.41
C ALA A 88 -9.01 -0.60 -9.38
N GLY A 89 -9.07 -1.90 -9.13
CA GLY A 89 -7.88 -2.75 -8.99
C GLY A 89 -7.26 -2.79 -7.60
N SER A 90 -7.80 -2.05 -6.61
CA SER A 90 -7.38 -2.05 -5.20
C SER A 90 -7.84 -3.28 -4.42
N GLU A 91 -7.94 -4.44 -5.07
CA GLU A 91 -8.31 -5.69 -4.41
C GLU A 91 -7.20 -6.14 -3.43
N PRO A 92 -7.52 -6.90 -2.37
CA PRO A 92 -6.50 -7.45 -1.48
C PRO A 92 -5.42 -8.21 -2.27
N GLY A 93 -4.15 -7.81 -2.08
CA GLY A 93 -3.03 -8.39 -2.81
C GLY A 93 -2.75 -7.76 -4.18
N CYS A 94 -3.30 -6.58 -4.48
CA CYS A 94 -2.99 -5.84 -5.69
C CYS A 94 -1.47 -5.62 -5.89
N ALA A 95 -1.02 -5.47 -7.14
CA ALA A 95 0.40 -5.33 -7.46
C ALA A 95 1.05 -4.11 -6.77
N GLY A 96 0.29 -3.03 -6.60
CA GLY A 96 0.71 -1.82 -5.91
C GLY A 96 0.62 -1.89 -4.37
N CYS A 97 0.03 -2.96 -3.83
CA CYS A 97 -0.19 -3.18 -2.41
C CYS A 97 0.97 -3.99 -1.80
N LYS A 98 1.14 -3.94 -0.48
CA LYS A 98 1.99 -4.90 0.20
C LYS A 98 1.26 -6.24 0.30
N SER A 99 1.74 -7.25 -0.43
CA SER A 99 1.27 -8.61 -0.22
C SER A 99 1.72 -9.09 1.17
N GLU A 100 0.79 -9.52 2.01
CA GLU A 100 1.12 -10.64 2.91
C GLU A 100 1.46 -11.79 1.98
N MET A 101 2.74 -12.13 1.82
CA MET A 101 3.09 -13.41 1.22
C MET A 101 2.58 -14.49 2.17
N PHE A 102 1.29 -14.82 2.08
CA PHE A 102 0.88 -16.19 2.33
C PHE A 102 1.57 -16.98 1.23
N PHE A 103 2.38 -17.94 1.64
CA PHE A 103 3.10 -18.88 0.80
C PHE A 103 2.11 -19.56 -0.18
N GLN A 104 1.86 -18.96 -1.34
CA GLN A 104 1.19 -19.62 -2.45
C GLN A 104 2.21 -19.90 -3.56
N SER A 105 3.38 -20.40 -3.17
CA SER A 105 4.15 -21.26 -4.07
C SER A 105 3.51 -22.65 -4.01
N PHE A 106 3.13 -23.20 -5.17
CA PHE A 106 2.67 -24.59 -5.40
C PHE A 106 1.16 -24.87 -5.48
N LEU A 107 0.37 -24.05 -6.19
CA LEU A 107 -0.89 -24.51 -6.81
C LEU A 107 -1.03 -23.94 -8.24
N ILE A 108 0.02 -24.07 -9.04
CA ILE A 108 -0.11 -24.09 -10.49
C ILE A 108 0.34 -25.49 -10.93
N ASP A 109 -0.55 -26.15 -11.68
CA ASP A 109 -0.41 -27.44 -12.37
C ASP A 109 -0.52 -28.75 -11.58
N SER A 110 -1.75 -29.21 -11.34
CA SER A 110 -2.05 -30.65 -11.45
C SER A 110 -3.31 -30.99 -12.25
N THR A 111 -4.00 -30.02 -12.85
CA THR A 111 -5.06 -30.33 -13.82
C THR A 111 -4.43 -30.53 -15.20
N GLY A 112 -3.76 -31.67 -15.36
CA GLY A 112 -3.44 -32.21 -16.69
C GLY A 112 -4.72 -32.53 -17.46
N PRO A 113 -4.65 -32.57 -18.81
CA PRO A 113 -5.82 -32.55 -19.66
C PRO A 113 -6.63 -33.86 -19.60
N GLU A 114 -7.94 -33.74 -19.80
CA GLU A 114 -8.80 -34.86 -20.17
C GLU A 114 -8.15 -35.69 -21.29
N VAL A 115 -7.91 -36.96 -21.03
CA VAL A 115 -7.84 -37.99 -22.07
C VAL A 115 -9.08 -38.85 -21.92
N LEU A 116 -10.08 -38.47 -22.71
CA LEU A 116 -11.13 -39.34 -23.19
C LEU A 116 -10.47 -40.36 -24.10
N ASP A 117 -10.46 -41.65 -23.76
CA ASP A 117 -10.25 -42.73 -24.72
C ASP A 117 -10.78 -44.08 -24.19
N ALA A 118 -11.73 -44.62 -24.99
CA ALA A 118 -12.20 -46.00 -25.16
C ALA A 118 -12.77 -46.82 -23.98
#